data_AF-A0A6H1NDG7-F1
#
_entry.id   AF-A0A6H1NDG7-F1
#
_cell.length_a   1.000
_cell.length_b   1.000
_cell.length_c   1.000
_cell.angle_alpha   90.00
_cell.angle_beta   90.00
_cell.angle_gamma   90.00
#
_symmetry.space_group_name_H-M   'P 1'
#
loop_
_entity.id
_entity.type
_entity.pdbx_description
1 polymer ?
#
loop_
_entity_poly.entity_id
_entity_poly.type
_entity_poly.pdbx_seq_one_letter_code
_entity_poly.pdbx_strand_id
1 'polypeptide(L)'
;MGDPAALFTPDAELPPLDPAGLRLMTGGRDSVAPSLAAALDDDLPEPVRPPVESHARGLAAVADACARLGPPVEVRDPASRYATVLATVACVGVARHAPEGGFLARPEWLVAALARLGGMGAGRSDDVPAETEGPLVEELLDRADRSVSFGLSARPYR
;
A
#
# COMPACT_ATOMS: atom_id res chain seq x y z
N MET A 1 23.69 -1.63 -0.51
CA MET A 1 22.26 -1.44 -0.85
C MET A 1 21.51 -1.70 0.45
N GLY A 2 20.80 -0.71 1.00
CA GLY A 2 20.07 -0.88 2.26
C GLY A 2 18.99 -1.96 2.14
N ASP A 3 18.57 -2.51 3.27
CA ASP A 3 17.47 -3.48 3.31
C ASP A 3 16.17 -2.81 2.82
N PRO A 4 15.54 -3.29 1.72
CA PRO A 4 14.27 -2.77 1.25
C PRO A 4 13.16 -2.83 2.30
N ALA A 5 13.25 -3.75 3.28
CA ALA A 5 12.29 -3.84 4.38
C ALA A 5 12.23 -2.55 5.21
N ALA A 6 13.34 -1.81 5.32
CA ALA A 6 13.41 -0.54 6.05
C ALA A 6 12.48 0.55 5.47
N LEU A 7 12.08 0.44 4.20
CA LEU A 7 11.13 1.37 3.56
C LEU A 7 9.71 1.26 4.16
N PHE A 8 9.41 0.12 4.79
CA PHE A 8 8.09 -0.16 5.34
C PHE A 8 8.00 0.07 6.84
N THR A 9 9.09 0.45 7.50
CA THR A 9 9.09 0.79 8.92
C THR A 9 8.77 2.28 9.08
N PRO A 10 7.60 2.65 9.65
CA PRO A 10 7.28 4.05 9.89
C PRO A 10 8.36 4.70 10.76
N ASP A 11 8.74 5.94 10.44
CA ASP A 11 9.74 6.73 11.14
C ASP A 11 11.18 6.18 11.14
N ALA A 12 11.45 5.07 10.44
CA ALA A 12 12.83 4.65 10.21
C ALA A 12 13.57 5.70 9.36
N GLU A 13 14.87 5.85 9.64
CA GLU A 13 15.73 6.70 8.82
C GLU A 13 15.81 6.09 7.41
N LEU A 14 15.39 6.86 6.41
CA LEU A 14 15.48 6.42 5.02
C LEU A 14 16.96 6.30 4.63
N PRO A 15 17.33 5.26 3.85
CA PRO A 15 18.66 5.20 3.29
C PRO A 15 18.94 6.47 2.46
N PRO A 16 20.19 6.97 2.44
CA PRO A 16 20.52 8.18 1.71
C PRO A 16 20.17 8.02 0.24
N LEU A 17 19.40 8.97 -0.30
CA LEU A 17 19.11 9.03 -1.72
C LEU A 17 20.40 9.42 -2.46
N ASP A 18 20.74 8.68 -3.50
CA ASP A 18 21.80 9.02 -4.45
C ASP A 18 21.17 9.52 -5.75
N PRO A 19 21.00 10.85 -5.93
CA PRO A 19 20.38 11.40 -7.14
C PRO A 19 21.22 11.12 -8.39
N ALA A 20 22.55 11.01 -8.24
CA ALA A 20 23.46 10.72 -9.35
C ALA A 20 23.36 9.25 -9.81
N GLY A 21 22.89 8.37 -8.92
CA GLY A 21 22.57 6.98 -9.20
C GLY A 21 21.19 6.76 -9.85
N LEU A 22 20.33 7.77 -9.91
CA LEU A 22 19.00 7.64 -10.53
C LEU A 22 19.13 7.40 -12.04
N ARG A 23 18.55 6.29 -12.51
CA ARG A 23 18.52 5.94 -13.93
C ARG A 23 17.09 5.66 -14.35
N LEU A 24 16.75 6.08 -15.57
CA LEU A 24 15.51 5.65 -16.21
C LEU A 24 15.60 4.14 -16.45
N MET A 25 14.82 3.38 -15.68
CA MET A 25 14.69 1.95 -15.86
C MET A 25 13.73 1.65 -17.01
N THR A 26 14.22 1.81 -18.25
CA THR A 26 13.50 1.38 -19.45
C THR A 26 13.72 -0.12 -19.65
N GLY A 27 12.83 -0.96 -19.11
CA GLY A 27 12.97 -2.41 -19.30
C GLY A 27 12.24 -3.34 -18.31
N GLY A 28 11.28 -2.84 -17.53
CA GLY A 28 10.38 -3.72 -16.76
C GLY A 28 10.99 -4.40 -15.54
N ARG A 29 12.12 -3.93 -15.02
CA ARG A 29 12.64 -4.37 -13.71
C ARG A 29 12.10 -3.50 -12.60
N ASP A 30 10.80 -3.59 -12.37
CA ASP A 30 10.19 -3.10 -11.13
C ASP A 30 10.34 -4.19 -10.06
N SER A 31 11.12 -3.92 -9.01
CA SER A 31 11.29 -4.84 -7.89
C SER A 31 10.19 -4.72 -6.83
N VAL A 32 9.35 -3.69 -6.92
CA VAL A 32 8.31 -3.34 -5.95
C VAL A 32 6.99 -3.99 -6.32
N ALA A 33 6.56 -3.90 -7.58
CA ALA A 33 5.32 -4.56 -8.01
C ALA A 33 5.26 -6.09 -7.74
N PRO A 34 6.34 -6.88 -7.95
CA PRO A 34 6.35 -8.30 -7.63
C PRO A 34 6.19 -8.62 -6.13
N SER A 35 6.50 -7.68 -5.23
CA SER A 35 6.37 -7.92 -3.79
C SER A 35 4.92 -8.07 -3.35
N LEU A 36 3.95 -7.55 -4.12
CA LEU A 36 2.53 -7.78 -3.88
C LEU A 36 2.13 -9.24 -4.14
N ALA A 37 2.68 -9.83 -5.20
CA ALA A 37 2.45 -11.25 -5.49
C ALA A 37 3.17 -12.14 -4.46
N ALA A 38 4.38 -11.79 -4.07
CA ALA A 38 5.12 -12.50 -3.01
C ALA A 38 4.38 -12.46 -1.66
N ALA A 39 3.63 -11.39 -1.37
CA ALA A 39 2.81 -11.32 -0.16
C ALA A 39 1.67 -12.34 -0.13
N LEU A 40 1.22 -12.85 -1.29
CA LEU A 40 0.20 -13.91 -1.36
C LEU A 40 0.76 -15.29 -1.00
N ASP A 41 2.08 -15.49 -1.13
CA ASP A 41 2.79 -16.70 -0.72
C ASP A 41 2.96 -16.78 0.81
N ASP A 42 2.77 -15.67 1.52
CA ASP A 42 2.76 -15.61 2.98
C ASP A 42 1.39 -16.03 3.56
N ASP A 43 1.39 -16.36 4.86
CA ASP A 43 0.16 -16.64 5.62
C ASP A 43 -0.55 -15.32 5.97
N LEU A 44 -1.30 -14.78 5.00
CA LEU A 44 -2.13 -13.60 5.20
C LEU A 44 -3.39 -13.95 6.00
N PRO A 45 -3.82 -13.07 6.94
CA PRO A 45 -5.12 -13.20 7.57
C PRO A 45 -6.23 -13.33 6.53
N GLU A 46 -7.19 -14.20 6.78
CA GLU A 46 -8.29 -14.46 5.84
C GLU A 46 -9.03 -13.21 5.32
N PRO A 47 -9.36 -12.19 6.16
CA PRO A 47 -10.01 -10.99 5.62
C PRO A 47 -9.10 -10.14 4.72
N VAL A 48 -7.78 -10.29 4.81
CA VAL A 48 -6.78 -9.53 4.03
C VAL A 48 -6.51 -10.18 2.68
N ARG A 49 -6.62 -11.51 2.57
CA ARG A 49 -6.25 -12.24 1.34
C ARG A 49 -7.06 -11.80 0.11
N PRO A 50 -8.41 -11.75 0.13
CA PRO A 50 -9.19 -11.33 -1.05
C PRO A 50 -8.86 -9.93 -1.62
N PRO A 51 -8.72 -8.86 -0.80
CA PRO A 51 -8.33 -7.56 -1.35
C PRO A 51 -6.91 -7.56 -1.92
N VAL A 52 -5.95 -8.27 -1.32
CA VAL A 52 -4.58 -8.39 -1.87
C VAL A 52 -4.59 -9.09 -3.22
N GLU A 53 -5.34 -10.19 -3.36
CA GLU A 53 -5.51 -10.90 -4.65
C GLU A 53 -6.14 -10.01 -5.73
N SER A 54 -7.13 -9.18 -5.34
CA SER A 54 -7.77 -8.23 -6.25
C SER A 54 -6.77 -7.22 -6.81
N HIS A 55 -5.94 -6.63 -5.95
CA HIS A 55 -4.89 -5.69 -6.37
C HIS A 55 -3.78 -6.36 -7.18
N ALA A 56 -3.40 -7.60 -6.86
CA ALA A 56 -2.43 -8.38 -7.64
C ALA A 56 -2.93 -8.65 -9.07
N ARG A 57 -4.22 -8.99 -9.23
CA ARG A 57 -4.87 -9.08 -10.55
C ARG A 57 -4.89 -7.73 -11.27
N GLY A 58 -5.13 -6.64 -10.55
CA GLY A 58 -5.08 -5.28 -11.08
C GLY A 58 -3.70 -4.93 -11.66
N LEU A 59 -2.62 -5.28 -10.97
CA LEU A 59 -1.25 -5.09 -11.45
C LEU A 59 -0.99 -5.86 -12.76
N ALA A 60 -1.39 -7.13 -12.84
CA ALA A 60 -1.25 -7.91 -14.07
C ALA A 60 -1.98 -7.24 -15.24
N ALA A 61 -3.19 -6.72 -15.01
CA ALA A 61 -3.96 -6.00 -16.02
C ALA A 61 -3.29 -4.68 -16.47
N VAL A 62 -2.64 -3.96 -15.55
CA VAL A 62 -1.86 -2.75 -15.88
C VAL A 62 -0.63 -3.09 -16.71
N ALA A 63 0.12 -4.14 -16.34
CA ALA A 63 1.28 -4.60 -17.10
C ALA A 63 0.89 -4.98 -18.54
N ASP A 64 -0.20 -5.71 -18.68
CA ASP A 64 -0.79 -6.08 -19.96
C ASP A 64 -1.22 -4.86 -20.79
N ALA A 65 -1.86 -3.87 -20.15
CA ALA A 65 -2.24 -2.63 -20.82
C ALA A 65 -1.01 -1.86 -21.32
N CYS A 66 0.02 -1.74 -20.49
CA CYS A 66 1.29 -1.10 -20.83
C CYS A 66 2.00 -1.80 -22.00
N ALA A 67 2.00 -3.13 -22.04
CA ALA A 67 2.62 -3.90 -23.12
C ALA A 67 1.96 -3.68 -24.49
N ARG A 68 0.70 -3.22 -24.52
CA ARG A 68 -0.05 -2.92 -25.74
C ARG A 68 0.02 -1.45 -26.17
N LEU A 69 0.68 -0.58 -25.39
CA LEU A 69 0.77 0.83 -25.73
C LEU A 69 1.68 1.01 -26.96
N GLY A 70 1.11 1.58 -28.02
CA GLY A 70 1.82 2.05 -29.22
C GLY A 70 1.73 3.58 -29.32
N PRO A 71 2.71 4.25 -29.95
CA PRO A 71 2.69 5.70 -30.09
C PRO A 71 1.54 6.18 -31.01
N PRO A 72 0.87 7.31 -30.68
CA PRO A 72 0.99 8.13 -29.47
C PRO A 72 0.26 7.50 -28.27
N VAL A 73 0.83 7.65 -27.07
CA VAL A 73 0.35 6.97 -25.86
C VAL A 73 -0.36 7.94 -24.91
N GLU A 74 -1.65 7.70 -24.66
CA GLU A 74 -2.37 8.31 -23.54
C GLU A 74 -2.01 7.56 -22.24
N VAL A 75 -1.04 8.08 -21.49
CA VAL A 75 -0.45 7.39 -20.31
C VAL A 75 -1.19 7.65 -19.00
N ARG A 76 -2.19 8.54 -18.96
CA ARG A 76 -2.78 9.02 -17.70
C ARG A 76 -3.45 7.90 -16.89
N ASP A 77 -4.23 7.05 -17.55
CA ASP A 77 -4.95 5.95 -16.89
C ASP A 77 -4.00 4.84 -16.40
N PRO A 78 -3.06 4.30 -17.21
CA PRO A 78 -2.06 3.35 -16.73
C PRO A 78 -1.21 3.88 -15.57
N ALA A 79 -0.78 5.14 -15.64
CA ALA A 79 0.00 5.77 -14.57
C ALA A 79 -0.79 5.88 -13.26
N SER A 80 -2.06 6.29 -13.33
CA SER A 80 -2.93 6.38 -12.15
C SER A 80 -3.14 5.00 -11.52
N ARG A 81 -3.39 3.96 -12.32
CA ARG A 81 -3.58 2.60 -11.80
C ARG A 81 -2.31 2.04 -11.19
N TYR A 82 -1.17 2.30 -11.81
CA TYR A 82 0.13 1.89 -11.28
C TYR A 82 0.44 2.59 -9.93
N ALA A 83 0.09 3.87 -9.78
CA ALA A 83 0.22 4.57 -8.50
C ALA A 83 -0.63 3.91 -7.39
N THR A 84 -1.86 3.48 -7.70
CA THR A 84 -2.68 2.71 -6.76
C THR A 84 -2.02 1.39 -6.37
N VAL A 85 -1.40 0.68 -7.33
CA VAL A 85 -0.66 -0.56 -7.03
C VAL A 85 0.50 -0.29 -6.09
N LEU A 86 1.30 0.76 -6.32
CA LEU A 86 2.41 1.13 -5.44
C LEU A 86 1.92 1.47 -4.03
N ALA A 87 0.78 2.17 -3.91
CA ALA A 87 0.17 2.45 -2.61
C ALA A 87 -0.29 1.15 -1.91
N THR A 88 -0.88 0.20 -2.64
CA THR A 88 -1.22 -1.12 -2.11
C THR A 88 0.01 -1.87 -1.61
N VAL A 89 1.10 -1.90 -2.38
CA VAL A 89 2.38 -2.51 -1.95
C VAL A 89 2.88 -1.87 -0.65
N ALA A 90 2.81 -0.53 -0.56
CA ALA A 90 3.22 0.17 0.64
C ALA A 90 2.36 -0.21 1.86
N CYS A 91 1.03 -0.28 1.72
CA CYS A 91 0.13 -0.71 2.80
C CYS A 91 0.43 -2.13 3.28
N VAL A 92 0.60 -3.09 2.36
CA VAL A 92 0.92 -4.49 2.68
C VAL A 92 2.29 -4.59 3.35
N GLY A 93 3.29 -3.90 2.81
CA GLY A 93 4.63 -3.87 3.38
C GLY A 93 4.63 -3.29 4.80
N VAL A 94 3.91 -2.19 5.03
CA VAL A 94 3.77 -1.58 6.37
C VAL A 94 3.10 -2.53 7.35
N ALA A 95 2.02 -3.23 6.95
CA ALA A 95 1.38 -4.22 7.82
C ALA A 95 2.34 -5.36 8.20
N ARG A 96 3.09 -5.88 7.23
CA ARG A 96 4.03 -6.99 7.43
C ARG A 96 5.16 -6.65 8.40
N HIS A 97 5.59 -5.39 8.43
CA HIS A 97 6.67 -4.92 9.28
C HIS A 97 6.16 -4.14 10.50
N ALA A 98 4.85 -4.14 10.74
CA ALA A 98 4.27 -3.49 11.90
C ALA A 98 4.65 -4.24 13.19
N PRO A 99 4.93 -3.52 14.29
CA PRO A 99 5.16 -4.17 15.57
C PRO A 99 3.92 -4.93 16.02
N GLU A 100 4.12 -6.15 16.55
CA GLU A 100 3.04 -6.96 17.10
C GLU A 100 2.23 -6.16 18.15
N GLY A 101 0.91 -6.31 18.12
CA GLY A 101 -0.01 -5.60 19.01
C GLY A 101 -0.24 -4.12 18.67
N GLY A 102 0.48 -3.57 17.69
CA GLY A 102 0.22 -2.22 17.18
C GLY A 102 -0.97 -2.16 16.22
N PHE A 103 -1.58 -0.98 16.09
CA PHE A 103 -2.70 -0.74 15.17
C PHE A 103 -2.44 -1.19 13.73
N LEU A 104 -1.25 -0.91 13.20
CA LEU A 104 -0.87 -1.26 11.82
C LEU A 104 -0.74 -2.78 11.59
N ALA A 105 -0.59 -3.56 12.66
CA ALA A 105 -0.59 -5.03 12.59
C ALA A 105 -2.02 -5.61 12.62
N ARG A 106 -3.05 -4.79 12.91
CA ARG A 106 -4.45 -5.23 12.95
C ARG A 106 -4.97 -5.39 11.51
N PRO A 107 -5.60 -6.54 11.17
CA PRO A 107 -6.06 -6.80 9.81
C PRO A 107 -7.11 -5.80 9.32
N GLU A 108 -7.92 -5.24 10.23
CA GLU A 108 -8.99 -4.29 9.91
C GLU A 108 -8.44 -3.00 9.28
N TRP A 109 -7.26 -2.54 9.72
CA TRP A 109 -6.59 -1.40 9.11
C TRP A 109 -6.22 -1.66 7.66
N LEU A 110 -5.58 -2.80 7.40
CA LEU A 110 -5.13 -3.15 6.06
C LEU A 110 -6.32 -3.36 5.12
N VAL A 111 -7.36 -4.05 5.58
CA VAL A 111 -8.60 -4.25 4.82
C VAL A 111 -9.23 -2.91 4.40
N ALA A 112 -9.38 -1.97 5.34
CA ALA A 112 -9.96 -0.67 5.05
C ALA A 112 -9.09 0.16 4.10
N ALA A 113 -7.76 0.12 4.27
CA ALA A 113 -6.83 0.79 3.36
C ALA A 113 -6.94 0.24 1.93
N LEU A 114 -6.96 -1.09 1.77
CA LEU A 114 -7.07 -1.75 0.47
C LEU A 114 -8.44 -1.55 -0.19
N ALA A 115 -9.53 -1.55 0.58
CA ALA A 115 -10.87 -1.24 0.10
C ALA A 115 -10.93 0.18 -0.46
N ARG A 116 -10.41 1.16 0.28
CA ARG A 116 -10.36 2.56 -0.16
C ARG A 116 -9.51 2.74 -1.42
N LEU A 117 -8.37 2.06 -1.52
CA LEU A 117 -7.52 2.07 -2.71
C LEU A 117 -8.22 1.46 -3.93
N GLY A 118 -8.98 0.37 -3.73
CA GLY A 118 -9.81 -0.25 -4.77
C GLY A 118 -10.87 0.71 -5.30
N GLY A 119 -11.60 1.38 -4.41
CA GLY A 119 -12.60 2.37 -4.77
C GLY A 119 -12.04 3.54 -5.58
N MET A 120 -10.91 4.11 -5.14
CA MET A 120 -10.26 5.23 -5.86
C MET A 120 -9.95 4.89 -7.31
N GLY A 121 -9.48 3.66 -7.58
CA GLY A 121 -9.23 3.18 -8.95
C GLY A 121 -10.50 3.02 -9.80
N ALA A 122 -11.64 2.74 -9.16
CA ALA A 122 -12.94 2.60 -9.81
C ALA A 122 -13.74 3.91 -9.91
N GLY A 123 -13.21 5.03 -9.39
CA GLY A 123 -13.95 6.28 -9.26
C GLY A 123 -15.12 6.19 -8.27
N ARG A 124 -15.05 5.26 -7.32
CA ARG A 124 -16.06 5.02 -6.28
C ARG A 124 -15.44 5.27 -4.91
N SER A 125 -16.22 5.81 -3.98
CA SER A 125 -15.88 5.62 -2.57
C SER A 125 -16.42 4.25 -2.22
N ASP A 126 -15.62 3.20 -2.34
CA ASP A 126 -16.03 1.91 -1.81
C ASP A 126 -16.13 2.07 -0.29
N ASP A 127 -17.29 1.72 0.25
CA ASP A 127 -17.52 1.76 1.69
C ASP A 127 -16.56 0.78 2.36
N VAL A 128 -15.95 1.24 3.45
CA VAL A 128 -15.13 0.41 4.33
C VAL A 128 -16.03 -0.72 4.86
N PRO A 129 -15.61 -2.00 4.85
CA PRO A 129 -16.43 -3.09 5.37
C PRO A 129 -16.91 -2.77 6.79
N ALA A 130 -18.19 -2.99 7.07
CA ALA A 130 -18.82 -2.59 8.33
C ALA A 130 -18.11 -3.18 9.55
N GLU A 131 -17.55 -4.38 9.39
CA GLU A 131 -16.79 -5.10 10.42
C GLU A 131 -15.47 -4.41 10.78
N THR A 132 -14.94 -3.58 9.87
CA THR A 132 -13.69 -2.83 10.07
C THR A 132 -13.92 -1.41 10.58
N GLU A 133 -15.12 -0.84 10.40
CA GLU A 133 -15.40 0.54 10.80
C GLU A 133 -15.27 0.75 12.32
N GLY A 134 -15.86 -0.14 13.13
CA GLY A 134 -15.83 -0.03 14.59
C GLY A 134 -14.40 0.03 15.17
N PRO A 135 -13.53 -0.95 14.88
CA PRO A 135 -12.13 -0.95 15.33
C PRO A 135 -11.33 0.28 14.87
N LEU A 136 -11.62 0.82 13.69
CA LEU A 136 -10.97 2.03 13.19
C LEU A 136 -11.43 3.28 13.94
N VAL A 137 -12.73 3.39 14.21
CA VAL A 137 -13.28 4.49 15.01
C VAL A 137 -12.73 4.44 16.43
N GLU A 138 -12.64 3.25 17.03
CA GLU A 138 -12.05 3.06 18.36
C GLU A 138 -10.59 3.56 18.40
N GLU A 139 -9.76 3.19 17.42
CA GLU A 139 -8.38 3.69 17.31
C GLU A 139 -8.35 5.22 17.15
N LEU A 140 -9.22 5.80 16.33
CA LEU A 140 -9.27 7.25 16.14
C LEU A 140 -9.61 7.97 17.45
N LEU A 141 -10.55 7.43 18.21
CA LEU A 141 -10.92 7.98 19.52
C LEU A 141 -9.78 7.84 20.53
N ASP A 142 -9.12 6.68 20.62
CA ASP A 142 -7.94 6.48 21.50
C ASP A 142 -6.84 7.49 21.18
N ARG A 143 -6.56 7.72 19.89
CA ARG A 143 -5.55 8.70 19.46
C ARG A 143 -5.91 10.13 19.82
N ALA A 144 -7.18 10.48 19.68
CA ALA A 144 -7.68 11.79 20.07
C ALA A 144 -7.51 12.01 21.58
N ASP A 145 -7.91 11.02 22.39
CA ASP A 145 -7.78 11.06 23.85
C ASP A 145 -6.32 11.15 24.30
N ARG A 146 -5.42 10.44 23.61
CA ARG A 146 -3.98 10.47 23.87
C ARG A 146 -3.26 11.68 23.29
N SER A 147 -3.97 12.57 22.58
CA SER A 147 -3.40 13.76 21.93
C SER A 147 -2.23 13.43 20.99
N VAL A 148 -2.41 12.38 20.19
CA VAL A 148 -1.44 11.97 19.15
C VAL A 148 -2.02 12.13 17.75
N SER A 149 -1.13 12.19 16.76
CA SER A 149 -1.47 12.37 15.35
C SER A 149 -2.25 11.18 14.80
N PHE A 150 -3.14 11.45 13.84
CA PHE A 150 -3.82 10.41 13.07
C PHE A 150 -2.98 9.81 11.92
N GLY A 151 -1.70 10.22 11.80
CA GLY A 151 -0.76 9.62 10.84
C GLY A 151 -0.27 8.23 11.28
N LEU A 152 0.45 7.52 10.41
CA LEU A 152 0.88 6.13 10.67
C LEU A 152 1.71 5.97 11.96
N SER A 153 2.43 6.99 12.38
CA SER A 153 3.36 6.93 13.53
C SER A 153 2.79 7.40 14.87
N ALA A 154 1.52 7.84 14.93
CA ALA A 154 0.87 8.30 16.16
C ALA A 154 1.77 9.27 16.99
N ARG A 155 2.44 10.20 16.30
CA ARG A 155 3.34 11.16 16.94
C ARG A 155 2.55 12.17 17.78
N PRO A 156 3.02 12.56 18.98
CA PRO A 156 2.40 13.63 19.75
C PRO A 156 2.30 14.92 18.93
N TYR A 157 1.21 15.67 19.10
CA TYR A 157 1.14 17.04 18.58
C TYR A 157 2.23 17.87 19.30
N ARG A 158 3.10 18.53 18.52
CA ARG A 158 4.10 19.48 19.03
C ARG A 158 3.50 20.88 19.11
#